data_AF-A0A0F9MK98-F1
#
_entry.id   AF-A0A0F9MK98-F1
#
_cell.length_a   1.000
_cell.length_b   1.000
_cell.length_c   1.000
_cell.angle_alpha   90.00
_cell.angle_beta   90.00
_cell.angle_gamma   90.00
#
_symmetry.space_group_name_H-M   'P 1'
#
loop_
_entity.id
_entity.type
_entity.pdbx_description
1 polymer ?
#
loop_
_entity_poly.entity_id
_entity_poly.type
_entity_poly.pdbx_seq_one_letter_code
_entity_poly.pdbx_strand_id
1 'polypeptide(L)'
;MTEFSDLIGANLVVRNDEGKIILAMKRKDTWGPTYYLFEKYEDRVTTEEGRQKLEEAMIGLGILASKFGFPLYDTKEINEGLAAKLMAVMESKEGKAAQEKANEGDEDRVFIKDVLIRVFNHATKDIDELTIGISAASKGSVESLGLGKDVGTDNGQEDNQEAQ
;
A
#
# COMPACT_ATOMS: atom_id res chain seq x y z
N MET A 1 13.73 -6.11 -14.47
CA MET A 1 12.97 -5.70 -13.28
C MET A 1 11.95 -4.71 -13.78
N THR A 2 10.68 -5.05 -13.72
CA THR A 2 9.61 -4.08 -14.00
C THR A 2 9.63 -3.14 -12.81
N GLU A 3 10.32 -2.01 -12.98
CA GLU A 3 10.22 -0.89 -12.07
C GLU A 3 8.79 -0.35 -12.13
N PHE A 4 8.38 0.41 -11.12
CA PHE A 4 7.11 1.14 -11.07
C PHE A 4 7.01 2.23 -12.18
N SER A 5 7.36 1.90 -13.43
CA SER A 5 7.64 2.82 -14.54
C SER A 5 6.41 3.26 -15.31
N ASP A 6 5.20 2.79 -14.97
CA ASP A 6 3.96 3.42 -15.44
C ASP A 6 3.53 4.55 -14.48
N LEU A 7 4.49 5.41 -14.14
CA LEU A 7 4.35 6.69 -13.44
C LEU A 7 3.70 7.76 -14.35
N ILE A 8 2.57 7.43 -14.99
CA ILE A 8 1.68 8.44 -15.56
C ILE A 8 0.82 8.99 -14.42
N GLY A 9 1.33 10.04 -13.77
CA GLY A 9 0.53 11.00 -12.99
C GLY A 9 0.55 10.84 -11.47
N ALA A 10 1.63 11.27 -10.79
CA ALA A 10 1.51 11.66 -9.39
C ALA A 10 0.61 12.92 -9.29
N ASN A 11 -0.39 12.89 -8.41
CA ASN A 11 -1.32 14.01 -8.23
C ASN A 11 -0.70 15.18 -7.45
N LEU A 12 0.37 14.90 -6.68
CA LEU A 12 1.17 15.90 -5.97
C LEU A 12 2.64 15.47 -5.95
N VAL A 13 3.54 16.41 -6.21
CA VAL A 13 4.99 16.23 -6.11
C VAL A 13 5.60 17.45 -5.43
N VAL A 14 6.42 17.22 -4.42
CA VAL A 14 7.26 18.25 -3.79
C VAL A 14 8.72 17.96 -4.12
N ARG A 15 9.47 19.01 -4.46
CA ARG A 15 10.88 18.93 -4.84
C ARG A 15 11.73 19.79 -3.91
N ASN A 16 12.98 19.39 -3.70
CA ASN A 16 13.98 20.25 -3.08
C ASN A 16 14.51 21.31 -4.07
N ASP A 17 15.41 22.16 -3.60
CA ASP A 17 15.96 23.28 -4.39
C ASP A 17 16.88 22.80 -5.54
N GLU A 18 17.36 21.54 -5.49
CA GLU A 18 18.09 20.88 -6.59
C GLU A 18 17.13 20.26 -7.62
N GLY A 19 15.81 20.39 -7.43
CA GLY A 19 14.79 19.82 -8.30
C GLY A 19 14.53 18.31 -8.10
N LYS A 20 15.13 17.67 -7.09
CA LYS A 20 14.88 16.26 -6.75
C LYS A 20 13.56 16.11 -6.00
N ILE A 21 12.80 15.06 -6.30
CA ILE A 21 11.53 14.76 -5.61
C ILE A 21 11.82 14.31 -4.18
N ILE A 22 11.22 14.99 -3.21
CA ILE A 22 11.31 14.68 -1.77
C ILE A 22 10.01 14.10 -1.21
N LEU A 23 8.89 14.34 -1.89
CA LEU A 23 7.58 13.77 -1.57
C LEU A 23 6.79 13.59 -2.86
N ALA A 24 6.14 12.43 -3.00
CA ALA A 24 5.20 12.18 -4.08
C ALA A 24 3.93 11.54 -3.50
N MET A 25 2.78 11.89 -4.05
CA MET A 25 1.49 11.29 -3.70
C MET A 25 0.71 10.92 -4.96
N LYS A 26 0.09 9.73 -4.94
CA LYS A 26 -0.79 9.25 -5.99
C LYS A 26 -2.08 8.67 -5.42
N ARG A 27 -3.16 8.79 -6.19
CA ARG A 27 -4.38 8.03 -5.94
C ARG A 27 -4.14 6.60 -6.39
N LYS A 28 -4.52 5.61 -5.58
CA LYS A 28 -4.54 4.22 -6.05
C LYS A 28 -5.88 3.96 -6.73
N ASP A 29 -5.85 3.90 -8.07
CA ASP A 29 -7.03 3.57 -8.88
C ASP A 29 -7.17 2.04 -8.96
N THR A 30 -7.89 1.47 -7.99
CA THR A 30 -8.33 0.06 -8.04
C THR A 30 -9.82 -0.01 -7.71
N TRP A 31 -10.48 -1.10 -8.12
CA TRP A 31 -11.88 -1.39 -7.83
C TRP A 31 -12.08 -1.63 -6.32
N GLY A 32 -12.29 -0.56 -5.56
CA GLY A 32 -12.42 -0.55 -4.10
C GLY A 32 -12.51 0.88 -3.54
N PRO A 33 -12.44 1.07 -2.21
CA PRO A 33 -12.38 2.39 -1.61
C PRO A 33 -11.17 3.18 -2.16
N THR A 34 -11.33 4.49 -2.33
CA THR A 34 -10.25 5.33 -2.86
C THR A 34 -9.22 5.59 -1.76
N TYR A 35 -7.98 5.12 -1.95
CA TYR A 35 -6.86 5.37 -1.06
C TYR A 35 -5.79 6.23 -1.74
N TYR A 36 -5.06 7.01 -0.96
CA TYR A 36 -3.89 7.75 -1.42
C TYR A 36 -2.62 7.13 -0.85
N LEU A 37 -1.63 6.97 -1.73
CA LEU A 37 -0.31 6.47 -1.39
C LEU A 37 0.67 7.61 -1.50
N PHE A 38 1.57 7.73 -0.54
CA PHE A 38 2.69 8.65 -0.63
C PHE A 38 4.02 7.93 -0.47
N GLU A 39 5.08 8.62 -0.91
CA GLU A 39 6.47 8.25 -0.73
C GLU A 39 7.25 9.50 -0.30
N LYS A 40 7.99 9.39 0.79
CA LYS A 40 8.92 10.43 1.26
C LYS A 40 10.37 10.00 1.07
N TYR A 41 11.22 10.94 0.71
CA TYR A 41 12.64 10.71 0.43
C TYR A 41 13.51 11.60 1.32
N GLU A 42 13.61 11.21 2.59
CA GLU A 42 14.40 11.94 3.61
C GLU A 42 15.89 12.00 3.24
N ASP A 43 16.40 10.99 2.53
CA ASP A 43 17.77 10.92 2.03
C ASP A 43 18.12 12.03 1.01
N ARG A 44 17.10 12.61 0.37
CA ARG A 44 17.24 13.68 -0.62
C ARG A 44 17.08 15.07 0.00
N VAL A 45 16.91 15.13 1.31
CA VAL A 45 16.77 16.36 2.08
C VAL A 45 18.06 16.61 2.86
N THR A 46 18.94 17.43 2.28
CA THR A 46 20.27 17.71 2.85
C THR A 46 20.35 19.06 3.58
N THR A 47 19.31 19.88 3.49
CA THR A 47 19.22 21.21 4.12
C THR A 47 18.11 21.26 5.16
N GLU A 48 18.27 22.12 6.16
CA GLU A 48 17.25 22.35 7.19
C GLU A 48 15.96 22.93 6.58
N GLU A 49 16.09 23.82 5.59
CA GLU A 49 14.94 24.34 4.84
C GLU A 49 14.20 23.23 4.07
N GLY A 50 14.94 22.31 3.44
CA GLY A 50 14.34 21.15 2.78
C GLY A 50 13.60 20.24 3.75
N ARG A 51 14.11 20.10 4.99
CA ARG A 51 13.50 19.30 6.06
C ARG A 51 12.18 19.93 6.50
N GLN A 52 12.18 21.24 6.71
CA GLN A 52 10.96 21.99 7.02
C GLN A 52 9.93 21.90 5.88
N LYS A 53 10.34 22.05 4.62
CA LYS A 53 9.44 21.87 3.46
C LYS A 53 8.81 20.48 3.41
N LEU A 54 9.58 19.42 3.69
CA LEU A 54 9.05 18.05 3.74
C LEU A 54 8.06 17.90 4.90
N GLU A 55 8.40 18.40 6.08
CA GLU A 55 7.55 18.33 7.28
C GLU A 55 6.24 19.10 7.10
N GLU A 56 6.30 20.33 6.59
CA GLU A 56 5.13 21.15 6.26
C GLU A 56 4.23 20.46 5.23
N ALA A 57 4.82 19.87 4.19
CA ALA A 57 4.06 19.14 3.18
C ALA A 57 3.37 17.91 3.78
N MET A 58 4.02 17.16 4.68
CA MET A 58 3.42 16.00 5.35
C MET A 58 2.29 16.40 6.31
N ILE A 59 2.48 17.48 7.09
CA ILE A 59 1.43 18.02 7.96
C ILE A 59 0.24 18.49 7.13
N GLY A 60 0.50 19.26 6.07
CA GLY A 60 -0.53 19.77 5.16
C GLY A 60 -1.31 18.64 4.48
N LEU A 61 -0.62 17.60 4.02
CA LEU A 61 -1.25 16.41 3.44
C LEU A 61 -2.10 15.66 4.45
N GLY A 62 -1.61 15.45 5.68
CA GLY A 62 -2.39 14.79 6.73
C GLY A 62 -3.67 15.54 7.07
N ILE A 63 -3.60 16.87 7.20
CA ILE A 63 -4.76 17.73 7.45
C ILE A 63 -5.74 17.67 6.26
N LEU A 64 -5.23 17.74 5.03
CA LEU A 64 -6.05 17.65 3.83
C LEU A 64 -6.80 16.31 3.76
N ALA A 65 -6.07 15.21 3.97
CA ALA A 65 -6.60 13.87 3.97
C ALA A 65 -7.69 13.68 5.03
N SER A 66 -7.42 14.15 6.25
CA SER A 66 -8.39 14.13 7.34
C SER A 66 -9.64 14.93 7.01
N LYS A 67 -9.48 16.17 6.50
CA LYS A 67 -10.60 17.06 6.16
C LYS A 67 -11.50 16.52 5.07
N PHE A 68 -10.92 15.86 4.07
CA PHE A 68 -11.65 15.33 2.92
C PHE A 68 -12.00 13.84 3.06
N GLY A 69 -11.63 13.21 4.19
CA GLY A 69 -12.04 11.85 4.51
C GLY A 69 -11.43 10.78 3.61
N PHE A 70 -10.20 10.97 3.12
CA PHE A 70 -9.50 9.95 2.35
C PHE A 70 -8.35 9.34 3.15
N PRO A 71 -8.19 8.00 3.14
CA PRO A 71 -7.04 7.36 3.78
C PRO A 71 -5.73 7.71 3.07
N LEU A 72 -4.66 7.85 3.86
CA LEU A 72 -3.33 8.23 3.39
C LEU A 72 -2.28 7.28 3.96
N TYR A 73 -1.60 6.52 3.11
CA TYR A 73 -0.65 5.49 3.54
C TYR A 73 0.75 5.72 2.96
N ASP A 74 1.77 5.41 3.77
CA ASP A 74 3.16 5.37 3.31
C ASP A 74 3.39 4.06 2.53
N THR A 75 3.87 4.18 1.30
CA THR A 75 4.22 3.01 0.46
C THR A 75 5.32 2.16 1.12
N LYS A 76 6.25 2.79 1.85
CA LYS A 76 7.32 2.08 2.56
C LYS A 76 6.75 1.19 3.68
N GLU A 77 5.83 1.70 4.49
CA GLU A 77 5.18 0.94 5.56
C GLU A 77 4.41 -0.27 5.01
N ILE A 78 3.70 -0.08 3.88
CA ILE A 78 3.03 -1.18 3.18
C ILE A 78 4.04 -2.26 2.75
N ASN A 79 5.14 -1.84 2.13
CA ASN A 79 6.17 -2.76 1.66
C ASN A 79 6.85 -3.51 2.80
N GLU A 80 7.13 -2.84 3.92
CA GLU A 80 7.70 -3.46 5.12
C GLU A 80 6.72 -4.48 5.73
N GLY A 81 5.44 -4.12 5.86
CA GLY A 81 4.38 -5.01 6.34
C GLY A 81 4.17 -6.23 5.43
N LEU A 82 4.37 -6.06 4.12
CA LEU A 82 4.21 -7.12 3.13
C LEU A 82 5.43 -8.05 3.05
N ALA A 83 6.65 -7.52 3.12
CA ALA A 83 7.89 -8.28 2.86
C ALA A 83 8.00 -9.55 3.71
N ALA A 84 7.68 -9.45 5.01
CA ALA A 84 7.72 -10.59 5.93
C ALA A 84 6.68 -11.66 5.56
N LYS A 85 5.48 -11.26 5.14
CA LYS A 85 4.41 -12.18 4.75
C LYS A 85 4.72 -12.83 3.41
N LEU A 86 5.22 -12.03 2.47
CA LEU A 86 5.53 -12.47 1.12
C LEU A 86 6.52 -13.63 1.10
N MET A 87 7.62 -13.53 1.85
CA MET A 87 8.59 -14.62 1.95
C MET A 87 7.95 -15.91 2.46
N ALA A 88 7.19 -15.83 3.56
CA ALA A 88 6.49 -16.98 4.14
C ALA A 88 5.46 -17.59 3.17
N VAL A 89 4.77 -16.77 2.38
CA VAL A 89 3.82 -17.24 1.34
C VAL A 89 4.56 -17.96 0.23
N MET A 90 5.65 -17.40 -0.29
CA MET A 90 6.41 -17.99 -1.40
C MET A 90 7.11 -19.30 -1.01
N GLU A 91 7.54 -19.44 0.25
CA GLU A 91 8.17 -20.66 0.75
C GLU A 91 7.18 -21.80 1.04
N SER A 92 5.88 -21.47 1.11
CA SER A 92 4.81 -22.46 1.32
C SER A 92 4.66 -23.41 0.12
N LYS A 93 3.97 -24.54 0.34
CA LYS A 93 3.66 -25.50 -0.73
C LYS A 93 2.84 -24.85 -1.85
N GLU A 94 1.87 -24.02 -1.48
CA GLU A 94 1.00 -23.29 -2.40
C GLU A 94 1.80 -22.29 -3.24
N GLY A 95 2.70 -21.53 -2.59
CA GLY A 95 3.56 -20.56 -3.25
C GLY A 95 4.52 -21.20 -4.26
N LYS A 96 5.14 -22.32 -3.89
CA LYS A 96 6.02 -23.09 -4.81
C LYS A 96 5.25 -23.64 -6.01
N ALA A 97 4.11 -24.27 -5.77
CA ALA A 97 3.26 -24.80 -6.84
C ALA A 97 2.76 -23.69 -7.78
N ALA A 98 2.37 -22.53 -7.24
CA ALA A 98 1.97 -21.38 -8.05
C ALA A 98 3.14 -20.83 -8.87
N GLN A 99 4.35 -20.80 -8.31
CA GLN A 99 5.55 -20.35 -9.04
C GLN A 99 5.94 -21.31 -10.16
N GLU A 100 5.80 -22.62 -9.96
CA GLU A 100 5.99 -23.64 -11.00
C GLU A 100 4.99 -23.43 -12.13
N LYS A 101 3.69 -23.30 -11.83
CA LYS A 101 2.64 -23.00 -12.82
C LYS A 101 2.89 -21.70 -13.58
N ALA A 102 3.26 -20.63 -12.87
CA ALA A 102 3.58 -19.36 -13.51
C ALA A 102 4.79 -19.49 -14.46
N ASN A 103 5.76 -20.35 -14.14
CA ASN A 103 6.93 -20.59 -14.99
C ASN A 103 6.64 -21.53 -16.18
N GLU A 104 5.63 -22.38 -16.08
CA GLU A 104 5.17 -23.26 -17.17
C GLU A 104 4.48 -22.48 -18.31
N GLY A 105 4.16 -21.20 -18.09
CA GLY A 105 3.77 -20.26 -19.14
C GLY A 105 2.28 -20.22 -19.47
N ASP A 106 1.43 -20.88 -18.67
CA ASP A 106 -0.03 -20.86 -18.86
C ASP A 106 -0.67 -19.54 -18.43
N GLU A 107 -0.06 -18.80 -17.49
CA GLU A 107 -0.58 -17.51 -17.00
C GLU A 107 0.58 -16.55 -16.66
N ASP A 108 0.41 -15.26 -16.97
CA ASP A 108 1.37 -14.21 -16.59
C ASP A 108 1.50 -14.09 -15.06
N ARG A 109 0.43 -14.42 -14.33
CA ARG A 109 0.36 -14.39 -12.86
C ARG A 109 -0.58 -15.48 -12.34
N VAL A 110 -0.14 -16.18 -11.30
CA VAL A 110 -0.94 -17.18 -10.57
C VAL A 110 -1.20 -16.65 -9.17
N PHE A 111 -2.47 -16.39 -8.84
CA PHE A 111 -2.86 -15.99 -7.49
C PHE A 111 -2.56 -17.11 -6.48
N ILE A 112 -2.02 -16.73 -5.31
CA ILE A 112 -1.70 -17.65 -4.23
C ILE A 112 -2.73 -17.49 -3.11
N LYS A 113 -2.75 -16.32 -2.47
CA LYS A 113 -3.69 -15.98 -1.39
C LYS A 113 -3.68 -14.49 -1.07
N ASP A 114 -4.70 -14.08 -0.32
CA ASP A 114 -4.74 -12.77 0.32
C ASP A 114 -3.97 -12.78 1.65
N VAL A 115 -3.36 -11.64 1.99
CA VAL A 115 -2.74 -11.40 3.29
C VAL A 115 -3.23 -10.08 3.88
N LEU A 116 -3.53 -10.09 5.17
CA LEU A 116 -3.80 -8.87 5.91
C LEU A 116 -2.49 -8.23 6.36
N ILE A 117 -2.30 -6.94 6.17
CA ILE A 117 -1.20 -6.17 6.77
C ILE A 117 -1.78 -5.03 7.60
N ARG A 118 -1.09 -4.64 8.66
CA ARG A 118 -1.47 -3.51 9.50
C ARG A 118 -0.64 -2.30 9.08
N VAL A 119 -1.27 -1.19 8.75
CA VAL A 119 -0.61 0.00 8.22
C VAL A 119 -1.14 1.24 8.93
N PHE A 120 -0.28 2.20 9.18
CA PHE A 120 -0.68 3.45 9.83
C PHE A 120 -1.38 4.36 8.82
N ASN A 121 -2.58 4.82 9.17
CA ASN A 121 -3.31 5.80 8.39
C ASN A 121 -2.87 7.21 8.80
N HIS A 122 -2.10 7.86 7.93
CA HIS A 122 -1.55 9.18 8.20
C HIS A 122 -2.60 10.29 8.20
N ALA A 123 -3.82 10.03 7.72
CA ALA A 123 -4.95 10.96 7.76
C ALA A 123 -5.69 10.94 9.11
N THR A 124 -6.02 9.74 9.62
CA THR A 124 -6.81 9.57 10.86
C THR A 124 -5.95 9.40 12.10
N LYS A 125 -4.69 9.00 11.93
CA LYS A 125 -3.74 8.60 12.98
C LYS A 125 -4.08 7.26 13.66
N ASP A 126 -4.86 6.42 12.98
CA ASP A 126 -5.20 5.06 13.41
C ASP A 126 -4.38 4.00 12.66
N ILE A 127 -4.50 2.74 13.09
CA ILE A 127 -3.97 1.58 12.36
C ILE A 127 -5.12 0.93 11.59
N ASP A 128 -4.96 0.85 10.27
CA ASP A 128 -5.88 0.14 9.38
C ASP A 128 -5.35 -1.26 9.07
N GLU A 129 -6.28 -2.18 8.78
CA GLU A 129 -5.95 -3.49 8.22
C GLU A 129 -6.22 -3.50 6.72
N LEU A 130 -5.17 -3.76 5.95
CA LEU A 130 -5.23 -3.79 4.49
C LEU A 130 -5.07 -5.24 4.00
N THR A 131 -6.06 -5.73 3.26
CA THR A 131 -5.95 -7.03 2.57
C THR A 131 -5.14 -6.83 1.28
N ILE A 132 -4.14 -7.66 1.01
CA ILE A 132 -3.31 -7.61 -0.19
C ILE A 132 -3.23 -8.98 -0.85
N GLY A 133 -3.54 -9.03 -2.15
CA GLY A 133 -3.40 -10.24 -2.95
C GLY A 133 -1.94 -10.53 -3.29
N ILE A 134 -1.49 -11.75 -2.97
CA ILE A 134 -0.18 -12.26 -3.37
C ILE A 134 -0.34 -13.21 -4.54
N SER A 135 0.42 -12.96 -5.60
CA SER A 135 0.52 -13.81 -6.78
C SER A 135 1.98 -14.14 -7.12
N ALA A 136 2.22 -15.33 -7.65
CA ALA A 136 3.46 -15.65 -8.35
C ALA A 136 3.39 -15.10 -9.78
N ALA A 137 4.49 -14.61 -10.33
CA ALA A 137 4.59 -14.21 -11.73
C ALA A 137 5.72 -14.98 -12.43
N SER A 138 5.61 -15.15 -13.74
CA SER A 138 6.65 -15.80 -14.53
C SER A 138 7.95 -14.97 -14.49
N LYS A 139 9.12 -15.63 -14.41
CA LYS A 139 10.47 -15.00 -14.40
C LYS A 139 10.85 -14.14 -13.18
N GLY A 140 10.23 -14.37 -12.01
CA GLY A 140 10.82 -13.95 -10.72
C GLY A 140 10.70 -12.46 -10.36
N SER A 141 9.83 -11.70 -11.01
CA SER A 141 9.43 -10.37 -10.53
C SER A 141 8.16 -10.48 -9.70
N VAL A 142 8.26 -10.23 -8.40
CA VAL A 142 7.12 -10.26 -7.48
C VAL A 142 6.44 -8.90 -7.45
N GLU A 143 5.15 -8.84 -7.78
CA GLU A 143 4.33 -7.62 -7.68
C GLU A 143 3.09 -7.90 -6.83
N SER A 144 2.77 -7.00 -5.90
CA SER A 144 1.57 -7.07 -5.09
C SER A 144 0.34 -6.68 -5.91
N LEU A 145 -0.59 -7.61 -6.08
CA LEU A 145 -1.88 -7.36 -6.73
C LEU A 145 -2.87 -6.84 -5.68
N GLY A 146 -3.03 -5.53 -5.65
CA GLY A 146 -4.25 -4.88 -5.14
C GLY A 146 -4.43 -4.87 -3.62
N LEU A 147 -4.92 -3.74 -3.11
CA LEU A 147 -5.51 -3.65 -1.78
C LEU A 147 -6.96 -4.14 -1.90
N GLY A 148 -7.23 -5.36 -1.43
CA GLY A 148 -8.56 -5.96 -1.35
C GLY A 148 -9.40 -5.32 -0.25
N LYS A 149 -10.71 -5.26 -0.50
CA LYS A 149 -11.76 -4.57 0.27
C LYS A 149 -11.75 -4.84 1.77
N ASP A 150 -12.22 -3.81 2.50
CA ASP A 150 -12.67 -3.83 3.89
C ASP A 150 -13.33 -5.17 4.28
N VAL A 151 -12.75 -5.86 5.26
CA VAL A 151 -13.51 -6.79 6.09
C VAL A 151 -14.10 -5.94 7.20
N GLY A 152 -15.42 -5.74 7.12
CA GLY A 152 -16.16 -4.78 7.92
C GLY A 152 -15.92 -4.86 9.42
N THR A 153 -16.10 -3.70 10.04
CA THR A 153 -16.49 -3.54 11.43
C THR A 153 -17.58 -4.54 11.82
N ASP A 154 -17.20 -5.63 12.47
CA ASP A 154 -18.12 -6.45 13.26
C ASP A 154 -18.34 -5.75 14.61
N ASN A 155 -19.09 -4.64 14.56
CA ASN A 155 -19.68 -4.08 15.76
C ASN A 155 -20.84 -4.99 16.14
N GLY A 156 -20.66 -5.74 17.22
CA GLY A 156 -21.65 -6.63 17.78
C GLY A 156 -23.05 -6.03 17.84
N GLN A 157 -24.01 -6.79 17.35
CA GLN A 157 -25.35 -6.78 17.89
C GLN A 157 -25.57 -8.15 18.54
N GLU A 158 -25.55 -8.13 19.88
CA GLU A 158 -26.13 -9.17 20.71
C GLU A 158 -27.60 -9.34 20.30
N ASP A 159 -27.92 -10.47 19.68
CA ASP A 159 -29.30 -10.94 19.57
C ASP A 159 -29.78 -11.35 20.97
N ASN A 160 -30.36 -10.39 21.68
CA ASN A 160 -31.20 -10.66 22.84
C ASN A 160 -32.66 -10.52 22.41
N GLN A 161 -33.26 -11.62 21.95
CA GLN A 161 -34.71 -11.78 21.84
C GLN A 161 -35.16 -12.85 22.82
N GLU A 162 -35.51 -12.43 24.03
CA GLU A 162 -36.54 -13.10 24.82
C GLU A 162 -37.92 -12.73 24.24
N ALA A 163 -38.68 -13.74 23.82
CA ALA A 163 -40.15 -13.74 23.87
C ALA A 163 -40.70 -15.14 23.56
N GLN A 164 -40.86 -15.97 24.60
CA GLN A 164 -41.89 -17.01 24.67
C GLN A 164 -42.47 -17.04 26.08
#